data_AF-A0A0Q6UQC4-F1
#
_entry.id   AF-A0A0Q6UQC4-F1
#
_cell.length_a   1.000
_cell.length_b   1.000
_cell.length_c   1.000
_cell.angle_alpha   90.00
_cell.angle_beta   90.00
_cell.angle_gamma   90.00
#
_symmetry.space_group_name_H-M   'P 1'
#
loop_
_entity.id
_entity.type
_entity.pdbx_description
1 polymer ?
#
loop_
_entity_poly.entity_id
_entity_poly.type
_entity_poly.pdbx_seq_one_letter_code
_entity_poly.pdbx_strand_id
1 'polypeptide(L)'
;MFTLRDTVSSLTPARQDDLGKALYERFREEPDTLIIPVLDGEDRPIGIVERNAFFLRMAAEYGRALYANRPISTLMDREPLVVDADAELAEFTTDSLSYRASDLLRGFIVTENERYLGVGTVLGLLQATNETNRRGVAQIARLAHYDPLTDLPNRVLFQKHLAEALARRARKGDQLAVHFIDLDRFKTVNDTLGHPLGDALLREAAERLRSCVREGDTVARLGGDEFAVVQTGLSDMGGATRLAGRVVEAMAAPFDLQGHQVVIGASVGVAAAPSDGEDADELLKKADMALYRAKADGRGAFHFFERAMDEQLQARRALELDLRRALQAGEFELFYQPLYNLGDERVTGCEALLRWRHPDRGMVSPADFIPLAEEIGLIVPLGEWVLRAACAEAAKWPDYVRLAVNLSPAQFRDRGLVRTVVSALATSGLPAQRLELEITESVLLQDSAANMTMLHDLKALGVRISMDDFGTGYSSLSYLRSFPFDKIKIDQTFVRDILDDSDAMAIIKAVLDLGASMGIVTTAEGVETLEQLNALRGQGCAEIQGYFISRPAPASEIARLLGITESSAAEAAAPIVTFSQREKGGPAPQAWADEGLQRLGS
;
A
#
# COMPACT_ATOMS: atom_id res chain seq x y z
N MET A 1 -53.93 1.48 -18.31
CA MET A 1 -52.53 1.06 -18.49
C MET A 1 -51.74 1.88 -17.48
N PHE A 2 -50.93 1.26 -16.62
CA PHE A 2 -50.08 2.04 -15.70
C PHE A 2 -48.89 2.56 -16.48
N THR A 3 -48.64 3.86 -16.38
CA THR A 3 -47.53 4.53 -17.08
C THR A 3 -46.53 5.06 -16.06
N LEU A 4 -45.35 5.48 -16.53
CA LEU A 4 -44.32 6.01 -15.63
C LEU A 4 -44.74 7.27 -14.88
N ARG A 5 -45.73 8.00 -15.38
CA ARG A 5 -46.38 9.13 -14.69
C ARG A 5 -46.75 8.82 -13.23
N ASP A 6 -47.22 7.60 -12.98
CA ASP A 6 -47.69 7.17 -11.65
C ASP A 6 -46.55 6.85 -10.67
N THR A 7 -45.29 6.88 -11.13
CA THR A 7 -44.09 6.50 -10.35
C THR A 7 -43.23 7.70 -9.97
N VAL A 8 -43.63 8.90 -10.41
CA VAL A 8 -42.83 10.11 -10.35
C VAL A 8 -42.86 10.73 -8.95
N SER A 9 -41.67 11.02 -8.41
CA SER A 9 -41.50 11.92 -7.27
C SER A 9 -41.14 13.32 -7.76
N SER A 10 -41.86 14.33 -7.28
CA SER A 10 -41.56 15.73 -7.59
C SER A 10 -40.33 16.18 -6.81
N LEU A 11 -39.21 16.30 -7.50
CA LEU A 11 -37.97 16.89 -7.00
C LEU A 11 -37.74 18.23 -7.70
N THR A 12 -37.35 19.26 -6.94
CA THR A 12 -36.95 20.54 -7.52
C THR A 12 -35.72 20.32 -8.40
N PRO A 13 -35.73 20.66 -9.70
CA PRO A 13 -34.55 20.52 -10.55
C PRO A 13 -33.53 21.64 -10.28
N ALA A 14 -32.28 21.44 -10.69
CA ALA A 14 -31.27 22.50 -10.78
C ALA A 14 -31.25 23.10 -12.20
N ARG A 15 -30.79 24.35 -12.32
CA ARG A 15 -30.54 25.00 -13.60
C ARG A 15 -29.08 24.80 -14.02
N GLN A 16 -28.84 24.75 -15.33
CA GLN A 16 -27.50 24.54 -15.89
C GLN A 16 -26.44 25.55 -15.41
N ASP A 17 -26.88 26.76 -15.06
CA ASP A 17 -26.04 27.89 -14.64
C ASP A 17 -25.90 28.02 -13.12
N ASP A 18 -26.62 27.18 -12.35
CA ASP A 18 -26.46 27.14 -10.90
C ASP A 18 -25.02 26.75 -10.55
N LEU A 19 -24.52 27.24 -9.41
CA LEU A 19 -23.15 26.99 -8.99
C LEU A 19 -23.05 25.72 -8.13
N GLY A 20 -21.93 25.01 -8.24
CA GLY A 20 -21.66 23.80 -7.44
C GLY A 20 -21.85 23.99 -5.93
N LYS A 21 -21.56 25.17 -5.38
CA LYS A 21 -21.81 25.49 -3.96
C LYS A 21 -23.29 25.39 -3.55
N ALA A 22 -24.21 25.83 -4.42
CA ALA A 22 -25.64 25.77 -4.15
C ALA A 22 -26.12 24.31 -4.14
N LEU A 23 -25.57 23.49 -5.04
CA LEU A 23 -25.85 22.06 -5.06
C LEU A 23 -25.29 21.32 -3.84
N TYR A 24 -24.10 21.72 -3.38
CA TYR A 24 -23.49 21.19 -2.16
C TYR A 24 -24.31 21.49 -0.91
N GLU A 25 -24.79 22.72 -0.74
CA GLU A 25 -25.68 23.10 0.35
C GLU A 25 -26.99 22.30 0.29
N ARG A 26 -27.56 22.19 -0.91
CA ARG A 26 -28.81 21.47 -1.13
C ARG A 26 -28.72 19.99 -0.76
N PHE A 27 -27.69 19.27 -1.21
CA PHE A 27 -27.52 17.89 -0.78
C PHE A 27 -27.29 17.76 0.74
N ARG A 28 -26.68 18.77 1.38
CA ARG A 28 -26.49 18.75 2.83
C ARG A 28 -27.80 18.95 3.59
N GLU A 29 -28.71 19.76 3.07
CA GLU A 29 -30.04 20.03 3.64
C GLU A 29 -31.05 18.91 3.35
N GLU A 30 -30.91 18.25 2.20
CA GLU A 30 -31.73 17.11 1.77
C GLU A 30 -30.89 15.83 1.73
N PRO A 31 -30.63 15.16 2.88
CA PRO A 31 -29.76 13.98 2.94
C PRO A 31 -30.27 12.78 2.13
N ASP A 32 -31.60 12.68 1.97
CA ASP A 32 -32.26 11.58 1.27
C ASP A 32 -32.33 11.80 -0.26
N THR A 33 -32.00 13.00 -0.75
CA THR A 33 -31.94 13.29 -2.19
C THR A 33 -30.65 12.70 -2.77
N LEU A 34 -30.79 11.62 -3.56
CA LEU A 34 -29.67 10.91 -4.19
C LEU A 34 -29.27 11.49 -5.54
N ILE A 35 -30.22 12.08 -6.26
CA ILE A 35 -30.02 12.63 -7.60
C ILE A 35 -30.75 13.97 -7.75
N ILE A 36 -30.17 14.88 -8.53
CA ILE A 36 -30.77 16.16 -8.89
C ILE A 36 -30.76 16.31 -10.42
N PRO A 37 -31.92 16.36 -11.09
CA PRO A 37 -32.02 16.65 -12.52
C PRO A 37 -31.55 18.07 -12.82
N VAL A 38 -30.91 18.23 -13.98
CA VAL A 38 -30.45 19.54 -14.47
C VAL A 38 -31.23 19.88 -15.73
N LEU A 39 -31.86 21.05 -15.74
CA LEU A 39 -32.68 21.52 -16.86
C LEU A 39 -32.03 22.71 -17.59
N ASP A 40 -32.36 22.82 -18.87
CA ASP A 40 -32.09 24.02 -19.66
C ASP A 40 -33.13 25.13 -19.43
N GLY A 41 -33.09 26.18 -20.26
CA GLY A 41 -34.02 27.31 -20.20
C GLY A 41 -35.44 27.01 -20.70
N GLU A 42 -35.68 25.84 -21.28
CA GLU A 42 -36.98 25.39 -21.81
C GLU A 42 -37.59 24.25 -20.96
N ASP A 43 -37.06 24.01 -19.76
CA ASP A 43 -37.42 22.93 -18.84
C ASP A 43 -37.17 21.51 -19.38
N ARG A 44 -36.25 21.37 -20.35
CA ARG A 44 -35.81 20.05 -20.83
C ARG A 44 -34.66 19.51 -19.99
N PRO A 45 -34.65 18.22 -19.65
CA PRO A 45 -33.54 17.61 -18.93
C PRO A 45 -32.30 17.48 -19.82
N ILE A 46 -31.19 18.06 -19.36
CA ILE A 46 -29.89 18.03 -20.06
C ILE A 46 -28.83 17.23 -19.30
N GLY A 47 -29.12 16.81 -18.08
CA GLY A 47 -28.21 16.02 -17.27
C GLY A 47 -28.76 15.70 -15.89
N ILE A 48 -27.94 14.99 -15.11
CA ILE A 48 -28.24 14.64 -13.73
C ILE A 48 -26.97 14.75 -12.87
N VAL A 49 -27.13 15.16 -11.61
CA VAL A 49 -26.03 15.11 -10.65
C VAL A 49 -26.34 14.08 -9.58
N GLU A 50 -25.47 13.08 -9.46
CA GLU A 50 -25.52 12.08 -8.41
C GLU A 50 -24.77 12.57 -7.17
N ARG A 51 -25.42 12.43 -6.00
CA ARG A 51 -24.89 12.84 -4.70
C ARG A 51 -23.48 12.30 -4.44
N ASN A 52 -23.27 10.99 -4.57
CA ASN A 52 -22.00 10.35 -4.23
C ASN A 52 -20.86 10.81 -5.15
N ALA A 53 -21.10 10.80 -6.47
CA ALA A 53 -20.14 11.31 -7.45
C ALA A 53 -19.80 12.78 -7.21
N PHE A 54 -20.79 13.59 -6.84
CA PHE A 54 -20.61 15.00 -6.52
C PHE A 54 -19.78 15.20 -5.24
N PHE A 55 -20.10 14.49 -4.14
CA PHE A 55 -19.33 14.60 -2.90
C PHE A 55 -17.90 14.04 -3.03
N LEU A 56 -17.69 12.97 -3.80
CA LEU A 56 -16.35 12.48 -4.11
C LEU A 56 -15.51 13.55 -4.82
N ARG A 57 -16.07 14.25 -5.81
CA ARG A 57 -15.41 15.38 -6.48
C ARG A 57 -15.15 16.55 -5.53
N MET A 58 -16.08 16.85 -4.64
CA MET A 58 -15.96 17.94 -3.67
C MET A 58 -15.00 17.63 -2.51
N ALA A 59 -14.85 16.36 -2.15
CA ALA A 59 -13.96 15.87 -1.08
C ALA A 59 -12.53 15.60 -1.54
N ALA A 60 -12.29 15.53 -2.86
CA ALA A 60 -10.94 15.45 -3.42
C ALA A 60 -10.07 16.64 -3.01
N GLU A 61 -8.75 16.47 -3.05
CA GLU A 61 -7.79 17.54 -2.77
C GLU A 61 -8.06 18.75 -3.69
N TYR A 62 -8.28 19.93 -3.09
CA TYR A 62 -8.74 21.15 -3.77
C TYR A 62 -10.13 21.09 -4.43
N GLY A 63 -10.90 20.01 -4.29
CA GLY A 63 -12.20 19.81 -4.92
C GLY A 63 -13.18 20.95 -4.67
N ARG A 64 -13.33 21.38 -3.41
CA ARG A 64 -14.16 22.56 -3.09
C ARG A 64 -13.69 23.83 -3.79
N ALA A 65 -12.38 24.08 -3.86
CA ALA A 65 -11.84 25.26 -4.52
C ALA A 65 -12.05 25.22 -6.05
N LEU A 66 -11.98 24.01 -6.64
CA LEU A 66 -12.10 23.80 -8.07
C LEU A 66 -13.55 23.80 -8.58
N TYR A 67 -14.49 23.26 -7.80
CA TYR A 67 -15.86 22.97 -8.27
C TYR A 67 -16.95 23.85 -7.65
N ALA A 68 -16.74 24.48 -6.48
CA ALA A 68 -17.80 25.24 -5.81
C ALA A 68 -18.33 26.44 -6.63
N ASN A 69 -17.46 27.08 -7.41
CA ASN A 69 -17.80 28.24 -8.24
C ASN A 69 -17.95 27.89 -9.74
N ARG A 70 -18.04 26.60 -10.07
CA ARG A 70 -18.29 26.15 -11.45
C ARG A 70 -19.79 25.96 -11.69
N PRO A 71 -20.29 26.21 -12.91
CA PRO A 71 -21.65 25.89 -13.29
C PRO A 71 -21.93 24.38 -13.18
N ILE A 72 -23.14 24.00 -12.76
CA ILE A 72 -23.57 22.60 -12.63
C ILE A 72 -23.49 21.86 -13.97
N SER A 73 -23.66 22.54 -15.11
CA SER A 73 -23.47 21.97 -16.45
C SER A 73 -22.08 21.36 -16.71
N THR A 74 -21.08 21.72 -15.89
CA THR A 74 -19.72 21.14 -15.91
C THR A 74 -19.52 19.99 -14.91
N LEU A 75 -20.49 19.79 -14.02
CA LEU A 75 -20.44 18.84 -12.90
C LEU A 75 -21.45 17.69 -13.04
N MET A 76 -22.39 17.80 -13.98
CA MET A 76 -23.42 16.79 -14.24
C MET A 76 -22.94 15.64 -15.14
N ASP A 77 -23.60 14.50 -15.01
CA ASP A 77 -23.63 13.46 -16.04
C ASP A 77 -24.57 13.92 -17.17
N ARG A 78 -24.11 13.79 -18.41
CA ARG A 78 -24.79 14.28 -19.62
C ARG A 78 -25.62 13.21 -20.32
N GLU A 79 -25.59 11.98 -19.85
CA GLU A 79 -26.35 10.87 -20.44
C GLU A 79 -27.38 10.29 -19.45
N PRO A 80 -28.29 11.11 -18.90
CA PRO A 80 -29.31 10.60 -17.99
C PRO A 80 -30.23 9.61 -18.72
N LEU A 81 -30.74 8.63 -17.98
CA LEU A 81 -31.87 7.83 -18.45
C LEU A 81 -33.12 8.72 -18.42
N VAL A 82 -33.60 9.11 -19.61
CA VAL A 82 -34.81 9.92 -19.78
C VAL A 82 -35.89 9.05 -20.42
N VAL A 83 -37.10 9.11 -19.89
CA VAL A 83 -38.20 8.25 -20.31
C VAL A 83 -39.49 9.05 -20.39
N ASP A 84 -40.31 8.75 -21.38
CA ASP A 84 -41.61 9.38 -21.54
C ASP A 84 -42.59 8.93 -20.44
N ALA A 85 -43.39 9.88 -19.94
CA ALA A 85 -44.37 9.67 -18.87
C ALA A 85 -45.47 8.67 -19.26
N ASP A 86 -45.74 8.53 -20.55
CA ASP A 86 -46.77 7.64 -21.09
C ASP A 86 -46.19 6.26 -21.45
N ALA A 87 -44.87 6.05 -21.28
CA ALA A 87 -44.24 4.75 -21.47
C ALA A 87 -44.83 3.70 -20.51
N GLU A 88 -45.06 2.50 -21.04
CA GLU A 88 -45.60 1.39 -20.27
C GLU A 88 -44.61 0.91 -19.21
N LEU A 89 -45.07 0.85 -17.97
CA LEU A 89 -44.25 0.46 -16.82
C LEU A 89 -43.61 -0.92 -16.99
N ALA A 90 -44.33 -1.88 -17.58
CA ALA A 90 -43.88 -3.26 -17.75
C ALA A 90 -42.79 -3.40 -18.83
N GLU A 91 -42.94 -2.68 -19.94
CA GLU A 91 -41.95 -2.65 -21.02
C GLU A 91 -40.68 -1.93 -20.55
N PHE A 92 -40.83 -0.75 -19.94
CA PHE A 92 -39.72 0.01 -19.38
C PHE A 92 -38.92 -0.78 -18.34
N THR A 93 -39.59 -1.47 -17.40
CA THR A 93 -38.90 -2.25 -16.37
C THR A 93 -38.16 -3.44 -16.97
N THR A 94 -38.74 -4.13 -17.95
CA THR A 94 -38.12 -5.29 -18.61
C THR A 94 -36.87 -4.88 -19.40
N ASP A 95 -36.98 -3.83 -20.21
CA ASP A 95 -35.87 -3.33 -21.03
C ASP A 95 -34.77 -2.70 -20.18
N SER A 96 -35.14 -1.90 -19.19
CA SER A 96 -34.16 -1.23 -18.33
C SER A 96 -33.42 -2.20 -17.42
N LEU A 97 -34.07 -3.26 -16.92
CA LEU A 97 -33.38 -4.31 -16.16
C LEU A 97 -32.45 -5.16 -17.04
N SER A 98 -32.78 -5.32 -18.31
CA SER A 98 -32.00 -6.17 -19.22
C SER A 98 -30.78 -5.45 -19.81
N TYR A 99 -30.88 -4.14 -20.06
CA TYR A 99 -29.85 -3.40 -20.80
C TYR A 99 -29.22 -2.22 -20.02
N ARG A 100 -29.90 -1.68 -18.99
CA ARG A 100 -29.47 -0.47 -18.26
C ARG A 100 -29.70 -0.55 -16.75
N ALA A 101 -29.47 -1.72 -16.15
CA ALA A 101 -29.78 -1.97 -14.73
C ALA A 101 -29.04 -1.02 -13.76
N SER A 102 -27.79 -0.69 -14.07
CA SER A 102 -26.99 0.29 -13.30
C SER A 102 -27.60 1.70 -13.34
N ASP A 103 -28.12 2.14 -14.48
CA ASP A 103 -28.71 3.47 -14.64
C ASP A 103 -30.08 3.54 -13.96
N LEU A 104 -30.85 2.45 -14.03
CA LEU A 104 -32.14 2.34 -13.35
C LEU A 104 -31.98 2.45 -11.82
N LEU A 105 -30.92 1.83 -11.25
CA LEU A 105 -30.63 1.89 -9.81
C LEU A 105 -30.25 3.30 -9.33
N ARG A 106 -29.65 4.13 -10.21
CA ARG A 106 -29.32 5.54 -9.90
C ARG A 106 -30.55 6.44 -9.86
N GLY A 107 -31.62 6.05 -10.58
CA GLY A 107 -32.81 6.85 -10.80
C GLY A 107 -32.83 7.49 -12.19
N PHE A 108 -34.02 7.79 -12.69
CA PHE A 108 -34.25 8.22 -14.07
C PHE A 108 -35.17 9.43 -14.12
N ILE A 109 -35.10 10.19 -15.20
CA ILE A 109 -35.92 11.38 -15.42
C ILE A 109 -37.15 10.97 -16.23
N VAL A 110 -38.32 11.37 -15.76
CA VAL A 110 -39.57 11.20 -16.49
C VAL A 110 -39.94 12.53 -17.14
N THR A 111 -40.26 12.49 -18.44
CA THR A 111 -40.63 13.67 -19.22
C THR A 111 -42.03 13.54 -19.81
N GLU A 112 -42.73 14.66 -19.95
CA GLU A 112 -43.95 14.77 -20.73
C GLU A 112 -43.73 15.83 -21.82
N ASN A 113 -43.87 15.44 -23.10
CA ASN A 113 -43.56 16.31 -24.25
C ASN A 113 -42.14 16.92 -24.14
N GLU A 114 -41.14 16.10 -23.84
CA GLU A 114 -39.72 16.47 -23.63
C GLU A 114 -39.44 17.37 -22.42
N ARG A 115 -40.46 17.78 -21.67
CA ARG A 115 -40.30 18.62 -20.47
C ARG A 115 -40.25 17.77 -19.23
N TYR A 116 -39.45 18.20 -18.25
CA TYR A 116 -39.30 17.52 -16.98
C TYR A 116 -40.65 17.41 -16.24
N LEU A 117 -41.05 16.17 -15.94
CA LEU A 117 -42.22 15.86 -15.12
C LEU A 117 -41.82 15.48 -13.69
N GLY A 118 -40.69 14.77 -13.54
CA GLY A 118 -40.09 14.47 -12.24
C GLY A 118 -39.09 13.33 -12.31
N VAL A 119 -38.79 12.73 -11.17
CA VAL A 119 -37.81 11.64 -11.06
C VAL A 119 -38.48 10.33 -10.70
N GLY A 120 -38.14 9.27 -11.45
CA GLY A 120 -38.47 7.90 -11.10
C GLY A 120 -37.32 7.22 -10.37
N THR A 121 -37.66 6.41 -9.38
CA THR A 121 -36.69 5.58 -8.64
C THR A 121 -37.14 4.12 -8.67
N VAL A 122 -36.20 3.20 -8.41
CA VAL A 122 -36.55 1.78 -8.23
C VAL A 122 -37.61 1.60 -7.12
N LEU A 123 -37.54 2.39 -6.05
CA LEU A 123 -38.54 2.35 -4.98
C LEU A 123 -39.92 2.84 -5.46
N GLY A 124 -39.98 3.90 -6.28
CA GLY A 124 -41.22 4.38 -6.90
C GLY A 124 -41.83 3.36 -7.87
N LEU A 125 -40.99 2.68 -8.66
CA LEU A 125 -41.41 1.57 -9.49
C LEU A 125 -42.02 0.44 -8.65
N LEU A 126 -41.36 0.05 -7.54
CA LEU A 126 -41.84 -0.96 -6.60
C LEU A 126 -43.19 -0.59 -5.96
N GLN A 127 -43.39 0.67 -5.60
CA GLN A 127 -44.63 1.17 -4.99
C GLN A 127 -45.80 1.21 -5.98
N ALA A 128 -45.54 1.56 -7.25
CA ALA A 128 -46.54 1.56 -8.31
C ALA A 128 -46.93 0.13 -8.75
N THR A 129 -46.13 -0.89 -8.42
CA THR A 129 -46.43 -2.29 -8.75
C THR A 129 -47.27 -2.96 -7.65
N ASN A 130 -48.59 -2.70 -7.63
CA ASN A 130 -49.52 -3.56 -6.88
C ASN A 130 -50.27 -4.54 -7.81
N GLU A 131 -50.38 -5.78 -7.32
CA GLU A 131 -51.08 -6.96 -7.86
C GLU A 131 -50.49 -7.80 -9.03
N THR A 132 -49.86 -7.25 -10.08
CA THR A 132 -49.72 -8.06 -11.34
C THR A 132 -48.33 -8.64 -11.67
N ASN A 133 -47.20 -8.25 -11.05
CA ASN A 133 -45.86 -8.69 -11.51
C ASN A 133 -44.94 -9.29 -10.42
N ARG A 134 -45.34 -10.44 -9.86
CA ARG A 134 -44.55 -11.21 -8.88
C ARG A 134 -43.14 -11.64 -9.34
N ARG A 135 -42.85 -11.69 -10.64
CA ARG A 135 -41.53 -12.12 -11.16
C ARG A 135 -40.51 -10.98 -11.23
N GLY A 136 -40.91 -9.77 -11.64
CA GLY A 136 -40.03 -8.60 -11.67
C GLY A 136 -39.69 -8.08 -10.28
N VAL A 137 -40.67 -8.07 -9.36
CA VAL A 137 -40.46 -7.70 -7.95
C VAL A 137 -39.49 -8.66 -7.25
N ALA A 138 -39.55 -9.96 -7.54
CA ALA A 138 -38.62 -10.94 -6.99
C ALA A 138 -37.18 -10.72 -7.47
N GLN A 139 -36.99 -10.36 -8.75
CA GLN A 139 -35.68 -10.07 -9.33
C GLN A 139 -35.08 -8.76 -8.77
N ILE A 140 -35.91 -7.72 -8.62
CA ILE A 140 -35.50 -6.41 -8.07
C ILE A 140 -35.21 -6.51 -6.57
N ALA A 141 -36.04 -7.22 -5.80
CA ALA A 141 -35.79 -7.48 -4.38
C ALA A 141 -34.52 -8.31 -4.17
N ARG A 142 -34.19 -9.20 -5.12
CA ARG A 142 -32.90 -9.90 -5.14
C ARG A 142 -31.75 -8.92 -5.29
N LEU A 143 -31.80 -7.99 -6.25
CA LEU A 143 -30.73 -7.00 -6.46
C LEU A 143 -30.51 -6.06 -5.27
N ALA A 144 -31.56 -5.75 -4.51
CA ALA A 144 -31.45 -4.92 -3.31
C ALA A 144 -30.70 -5.61 -2.14
N HIS A 145 -30.66 -6.95 -2.13
CA HIS A 145 -30.18 -7.73 -0.99
C HIS A 145 -29.11 -8.77 -1.32
N TYR A 146 -28.87 -9.05 -2.60
CA TYR A 146 -27.92 -10.05 -3.08
C TYR A 146 -27.00 -9.44 -4.13
N ASP A 147 -25.76 -9.90 -4.11
CA ASP A 147 -24.75 -9.61 -5.11
C ASP A 147 -25.08 -10.34 -6.42
N PRO A 148 -25.19 -9.65 -7.56
CA PRO A 148 -25.63 -10.24 -8.82
C PRO A 148 -24.61 -11.20 -9.43
N LEU A 149 -23.34 -11.12 -9.05
CA LEU A 149 -22.27 -11.95 -9.59
C LEU A 149 -22.19 -13.31 -8.90
N THR A 150 -22.28 -13.30 -7.57
CA THR A 150 -22.04 -14.45 -6.68
C THR A 150 -23.31 -15.04 -6.07
N ASP A 151 -24.42 -14.32 -6.18
CA ASP A 151 -25.69 -14.66 -5.53
C ASP A 151 -25.61 -14.76 -3.99
N LEU A 152 -24.57 -14.17 -3.40
CA LEU A 152 -24.46 -14.06 -1.95
C LEU A 152 -25.23 -12.83 -1.46
N PRO A 153 -25.71 -12.83 -0.22
CA PRO A 153 -26.10 -11.60 0.47
C PRO A 153 -25.10 -10.47 0.20
N ASN A 154 -25.62 -9.28 -0.12
CA ASN A 154 -24.82 -8.08 -0.23
C ASN A 154 -24.60 -7.43 1.15
N ARG A 155 -23.86 -6.32 1.19
CA ARG A 155 -23.56 -5.59 2.44
C ARG A 155 -24.81 -5.23 3.25
N VAL A 156 -25.90 -4.83 2.59
CA VAL A 156 -27.15 -4.43 3.26
C VAL A 156 -27.79 -5.63 3.96
N LEU A 157 -27.91 -6.77 3.26
CA LEU A 157 -28.51 -7.97 3.84
C LEU A 157 -27.59 -8.58 4.92
N PHE A 158 -26.27 -8.52 4.72
CA PHE A 158 -25.30 -8.97 5.71
C PHE A 158 -25.43 -8.21 7.04
N GLN A 159 -25.44 -6.88 7.02
CA GLN A 159 -25.59 -6.07 8.24
C GLN A 159 -26.90 -6.39 8.98
N LYS A 160 -28.00 -6.57 8.23
CA LYS A 160 -29.28 -6.99 8.81
C LYS A 160 -29.18 -8.36 9.49
N HIS A 161 -28.60 -9.36 8.83
CA HIS A 161 -28.43 -10.69 9.40
C HIS A 161 -27.52 -10.70 10.63
N LEU A 162 -26.46 -9.88 10.62
CA LEU A 162 -25.56 -9.71 11.76
C LEU A 162 -26.30 -9.10 12.95
N ALA A 163 -27.06 -8.01 12.75
CA ALA A 163 -27.86 -7.39 13.80
C ALA A 163 -28.90 -8.36 14.39
N GLU A 164 -29.59 -9.13 13.55
CA GLU A 164 -30.53 -10.16 14.00
C GLU A 164 -29.85 -11.29 14.78
N ALA A 165 -28.65 -11.70 14.35
CA ALA A 165 -27.85 -12.70 15.05
C ALA A 165 -27.39 -12.19 16.42
N LEU A 166 -26.95 -10.94 16.53
CA LEU A 166 -26.59 -10.30 17.81
C LEU A 166 -27.78 -10.21 18.76
N ALA A 167 -28.96 -9.82 18.27
CA ALA A 167 -30.18 -9.76 19.07
C ALA A 167 -30.67 -11.15 19.53
N ARG A 168 -30.44 -12.21 18.75
CA ARG A 168 -30.68 -13.60 19.18
C ARG A 168 -29.66 -14.05 20.23
N ARG A 169 -28.39 -13.72 20.01
CA ARG A 169 -27.29 -14.03 20.93
C ARG A 169 -27.51 -13.43 22.32
N ALA A 170 -27.91 -12.15 22.39
CA ALA A 170 -28.20 -11.47 23.65
C ALA A 170 -29.27 -12.18 24.51
N ARG A 171 -30.18 -12.95 23.89
CA ARG A 171 -31.22 -13.72 24.59
C ARG A 171 -30.78 -15.12 25.00
N LYS A 172 -29.89 -15.77 24.23
CA LYS A 172 -29.46 -17.16 24.46
C LYS A 172 -28.16 -17.30 25.25
N GLY A 173 -27.32 -16.27 25.25
CA GLY A 173 -26.01 -16.29 25.90
C GLY A 173 -24.89 -16.90 25.07
N ASP A 174 -25.16 -17.35 23.84
CA ASP A 174 -24.16 -17.94 22.94
C ASP A 174 -23.09 -16.91 22.50
N GLN A 175 -22.01 -17.36 21.86
CA GLN A 175 -21.04 -16.48 21.19
C GLN A 175 -21.31 -16.41 19.68
N LEU A 176 -20.81 -15.34 19.06
CA LEU A 176 -20.86 -15.09 17.62
C LEU A 176 -19.50 -14.59 17.16
N ALA A 177 -19.09 -14.92 15.94
CA ALA A 177 -17.90 -14.35 15.30
C ALA A 177 -18.24 -13.79 13.91
N VAL A 178 -17.61 -12.68 13.56
CA VAL A 178 -17.58 -12.09 12.23
C VAL A 178 -16.21 -12.35 11.63
N HIS A 179 -16.18 -12.96 10.45
CA HIS A 179 -14.97 -13.17 9.65
C HIS A 179 -15.03 -12.24 8.45
N PHE A 180 -14.11 -11.28 8.36
CA PHE A 180 -13.93 -10.42 7.20
C PHE A 180 -12.80 -11.01 6.35
N ILE A 181 -13.06 -11.26 5.08
CA ILE A 181 -12.20 -12.04 4.18
C ILE A 181 -11.88 -11.18 2.95
N ASP A 182 -10.63 -11.17 2.53
CA ASP A 182 -10.17 -10.51 1.31
C ASP A 182 -9.33 -11.47 0.48
N LEU A 183 -9.58 -11.53 -0.83
CA LEU A 183 -8.82 -12.38 -1.74
C LEU A 183 -7.47 -11.74 -2.08
N ASP A 184 -6.38 -12.39 -1.67
CA ASP A 184 -5.05 -11.84 -1.84
C ASP A 184 -4.68 -11.75 -3.33
N ARG A 185 -4.15 -10.58 -3.72
CA ARG A 185 -3.67 -10.30 -5.08
C ARG A 185 -4.75 -10.46 -6.17
N PHE A 186 -6.04 -10.35 -5.83
CA PHE A 186 -7.14 -10.38 -6.80
C PHE A 186 -6.96 -9.36 -7.94
N LYS A 187 -6.47 -8.16 -7.61
CA LYS A 187 -6.16 -7.13 -8.61
C LYS A 187 -5.15 -7.62 -9.66
N THR A 188 -4.10 -8.34 -9.24
CA THR A 188 -3.11 -8.92 -10.17
C THR A 188 -3.75 -9.90 -11.14
N VAL A 189 -4.74 -10.68 -10.70
CA VAL A 189 -5.51 -11.57 -11.57
C VAL A 189 -6.28 -10.76 -12.62
N ASN A 190 -6.98 -9.70 -12.22
CA ASN A 190 -7.68 -8.81 -13.17
C ASN A 190 -6.73 -8.15 -14.16
N ASP A 191 -5.60 -7.63 -13.68
CA ASP A 191 -4.63 -6.90 -14.50
C ASP A 191 -3.91 -7.83 -15.49
N THR A 192 -3.71 -9.11 -15.13
CA THR A 192 -2.97 -10.08 -15.96
C THR A 192 -3.88 -10.90 -16.88
N LEU A 193 -5.04 -11.33 -16.39
CA LEU A 193 -5.93 -12.29 -17.05
C LEU A 193 -7.29 -11.69 -17.47
N GLY A 194 -7.54 -10.43 -17.09
CA GLY A 194 -8.74 -9.69 -17.43
C GLY A 194 -9.92 -9.91 -16.47
N HIS A 195 -10.83 -8.94 -16.46
CA HIS A 195 -12.04 -8.96 -15.63
C HIS A 195 -12.92 -10.22 -15.76
N PRO A 196 -13.10 -10.84 -16.94
CA PRO A 196 -13.91 -12.06 -17.04
C PRO A 196 -13.39 -13.23 -16.19
N LEU A 197 -12.06 -13.39 -16.07
CA LEU A 197 -11.45 -14.41 -15.21
C LEU A 197 -11.52 -14.02 -13.74
N GLY A 198 -11.38 -12.73 -13.42
CA GLY A 198 -11.64 -12.23 -12.07
C GLY A 198 -13.08 -12.49 -11.61
N ASP A 199 -14.06 -12.29 -12.48
CA ASP A 199 -15.45 -12.60 -12.19
C ASP A 199 -15.69 -14.11 -11.99
N ALA A 200 -15.00 -14.96 -12.76
CA ALA A 200 -15.04 -16.41 -12.56
C ALA A 200 -14.44 -16.81 -11.20
N LEU A 201 -13.30 -16.21 -10.84
CA LEU A 201 -12.64 -16.40 -9.54
C LEU A 201 -13.55 -16.03 -8.38
N LEU A 202 -14.25 -14.90 -8.45
CA LEU A 202 -15.19 -14.46 -7.41
C LEU A 202 -16.36 -15.41 -7.22
N ARG A 203 -16.89 -15.99 -8.30
CA ARG A 203 -17.96 -17.01 -8.23
C ARG A 203 -17.47 -18.29 -7.56
N GLU A 204 -16.30 -18.78 -7.96
CA GLU A 204 -15.71 -20.00 -7.38
C GLU A 204 -15.34 -19.80 -5.91
N ALA A 205 -14.79 -18.62 -5.55
CA ALA A 205 -14.52 -18.25 -4.16
C ALA A 205 -15.80 -18.23 -3.32
N ALA A 206 -16.91 -17.69 -3.85
CA ALA A 206 -18.20 -17.71 -3.18
C ALA A 206 -18.69 -19.14 -2.89
N GLU A 207 -18.56 -20.06 -3.84
CA GLU A 207 -18.93 -21.47 -3.65
C GLU A 207 -18.03 -22.17 -2.62
N ARG A 208 -16.72 -21.93 -2.66
CA ARG A 208 -15.79 -22.45 -1.64
C ARG A 208 -16.14 -21.93 -0.24
N LEU A 209 -16.45 -20.65 -0.09
CA LEU A 209 -16.88 -20.09 1.19
C LEU A 209 -18.18 -20.72 1.68
N ARG A 210 -19.16 -20.92 0.81
CA ARG A 210 -20.41 -21.63 1.15
C ARG A 210 -20.13 -23.05 1.66
N SER A 211 -19.20 -23.76 1.04
CA SER A 211 -18.80 -25.11 1.48
C SER A 211 -18.02 -25.12 2.81
N CYS A 212 -17.42 -24.00 3.19
CA CYS A 212 -16.68 -23.86 4.44
C CYS A 212 -17.57 -23.61 5.65
N VAL A 213 -18.82 -23.18 5.48
CA VAL A 213 -19.70 -22.81 6.60
C VAL A 213 -20.78 -23.87 6.84
N ARG A 214 -21.40 -23.83 8.04
CA ARG A 214 -22.53 -24.73 8.35
C ARG A 214 -23.87 -24.07 8.05
N GLU A 215 -24.91 -24.90 8.02
CA GLU A 215 -26.29 -24.43 7.99
C GLU A 215 -26.58 -23.55 9.22
N GLY A 216 -26.96 -22.29 8.99
CA GLY A 216 -27.19 -21.27 10.03
C GLY A 216 -26.14 -20.15 10.08
N ASP A 217 -24.98 -20.34 9.45
CA ASP A 217 -24.01 -19.26 9.23
C ASP A 217 -24.41 -18.46 7.97
N THR A 218 -24.01 -17.19 7.90
CA THR A 218 -24.29 -16.32 6.74
C THR A 218 -22.99 -16.01 6.02
N VAL A 219 -22.90 -16.29 4.72
CA VAL A 219 -21.81 -15.82 3.85
C VAL A 219 -22.32 -14.64 3.03
N ALA A 220 -21.52 -13.59 2.85
CA ALA A 220 -21.87 -12.41 2.07
C ALA A 220 -20.68 -11.94 1.22
N ARG A 221 -20.98 -11.22 0.14
CA ARG A 221 -19.98 -10.41 -0.60
C ARG A 221 -20.24 -8.94 -0.31
N LEU A 222 -19.24 -8.25 0.21
CA LEU A 222 -19.37 -6.87 0.67
C LEU A 222 -19.02 -5.84 -0.42
N GLY A 223 -18.30 -6.27 -1.45
CA GLY A 223 -17.91 -5.48 -2.63
C GLY A 223 -16.50 -5.86 -3.10
N GLY A 224 -16.17 -5.65 -4.38
CA GLY A 224 -14.83 -6.01 -4.90
C GLY A 224 -14.46 -7.48 -4.65
N ASP A 225 -13.33 -7.69 -3.99
CA ASP A 225 -12.77 -8.96 -3.52
C ASP A 225 -13.08 -9.27 -2.03
N GLU A 226 -13.93 -8.47 -1.40
CA GLU A 226 -14.28 -8.59 0.01
C GLU A 226 -15.50 -9.50 0.24
N PHE A 227 -15.32 -10.46 1.13
CA PHE A 227 -16.37 -11.35 1.63
C PHE A 227 -16.47 -11.26 3.15
N ALA A 228 -17.61 -11.69 3.70
CA ALA A 228 -17.76 -11.82 5.13
C ALA A 228 -18.60 -13.02 5.54
N VAL A 229 -18.32 -13.56 6.73
CA VAL A 229 -19.09 -14.63 7.35
C VAL A 229 -19.58 -14.23 8.73
N VAL A 230 -20.88 -14.40 8.99
CA VAL A 230 -21.44 -14.41 10.36
C VAL A 230 -21.53 -15.85 10.83
N GLN A 231 -20.72 -16.20 11.82
CA GLN A 231 -20.71 -17.51 12.45
C GLN A 231 -21.47 -17.44 13.78
N THR A 232 -22.61 -18.12 13.86
CA THR A 232 -23.51 -18.04 15.03
C THR A 232 -23.43 -19.30 15.89
N GLY A 233 -23.90 -19.27 17.14
CA GLY A 233 -24.00 -20.48 17.98
C GLY A 233 -22.65 -21.09 18.34
N LEU A 234 -21.68 -20.26 18.67
CA LEU A 234 -20.37 -20.67 19.15
C LEU A 234 -20.43 -20.93 20.67
N SER A 235 -19.89 -22.07 21.10
CA SER A 235 -19.65 -22.38 22.51
C SER A 235 -18.31 -21.83 23.01
N ASP A 236 -17.34 -21.69 22.10
CA ASP A 236 -16.00 -21.15 22.33
C ASP A 236 -15.41 -20.54 21.05
N MET A 237 -14.29 -19.84 21.20
CA MET A 237 -13.52 -19.24 20.10
C MET A 237 -12.73 -20.25 19.27
N GLY A 238 -12.60 -21.50 19.73
CA GLY A 238 -12.01 -22.57 18.94
C GLY A 238 -12.83 -22.87 17.68
N GLY A 239 -14.16 -22.71 17.74
CA GLY A 239 -15.03 -22.78 16.56
C GLY A 239 -14.75 -21.73 15.50
N ALA A 240 -14.44 -20.49 15.92
CA ALA A 240 -14.05 -19.42 15.01
C ALA A 240 -12.67 -19.68 14.40
N THR A 241 -11.70 -20.10 15.22
CA THR A 241 -10.34 -20.42 14.76
C THR A 241 -10.36 -21.50 13.67
N ARG A 242 -11.13 -22.57 13.85
CA ARG A 242 -11.27 -23.64 12.85
C ARG A 242 -11.90 -23.17 11.55
N LEU A 243 -12.90 -22.29 11.60
CA LEU A 243 -13.52 -21.76 10.40
C LEU A 243 -12.55 -20.85 9.63
N ALA A 244 -11.86 -19.94 10.32
CA ALA A 244 -10.90 -19.03 9.70
C ALA A 244 -9.76 -19.80 9.01
N GLY A 245 -9.16 -20.78 9.70
CA GLY A 245 -8.12 -21.64 9.11
C GLY A 245 -8.62 -22.42 7.90
N ARG A 246 -9.84 -22.98 7.97
CA ARG A 246 -10.45 -23.69 6.85
C ARG A 246 -10.71 -22.79 5.64
N VAL A 247 -11.12 -21.54 5.86
CA VAL A 247 -11.29 -20.56 4.78
C VAL A 247 -9.96 -20.26 4.10
N VAL A 248 -8.90 -19.98 4.88
CA VAL A 248 -7.55 -19.75 4.34
C VAL A 248 -7.08 -20.94 3.52
N GLU A 249 -7.21 -22.16 4.04
CA GLU A 249 -6.83 -23.39 3.34
C GLU A 249 -7.64 -23.61 2.04
N ALA A 250 -8.95 -23.41 2.09
CA ALA A 250 -9.82 -23.57 0.92
C ALA A 250 -9.50 -22.55 -0.19
N MET A 251 -9.08 -21.33 0.17
CA MET A 251 -8.69 -20.31 -0.80
C MET A 251 -7.29 -20.55 -1.36
N ALA A 252 -6.37 -21.16 -0.61
CA ALA A 252 -5.04 -21.50 -1.08
C ALA A 252 -5.02 -22.60 -2.15
N ALA A 253 -6.07 -23.42 -2.25
CA ALA A 253 -6.18 -24.45 -3.28
C ALA A 253 -6.28 -23.84 -4.69
N PRO A 254 -5.67 -24.44 -5.73
CA PRO A 254 -5.74 -23.92 -7.10
C PRO A 254 -7.18 -23.76 -7.60
N PHE A 255 -7.49 -22.65 -8.26
CA PHE A 255 -8.73 -22.38 -8.96
C PHE A 255 -8.59 -22.80 -10.42
N ASP A 256 -9.51 -23.63 -10.93
CA ASP A 256 -9.61 -23.93 -12.36
C ASP A 256 -10.60 -22.97 -13.02
N LEU A 257 -10.06 -21.96 -13.70
CA LEU A 257 -10.81 -20.87 -14.30
C LEU A 257 -10.70 -20.98 -15.82
N GLN A 258 -11.67 -21.65 -16.45
CA GLN A 258 -11.75 -21.77 -17.90
C GLN A 258 -10.45 -22.35 -18.51
N GLY A 259 -9.84 -23.36 -17.85
CA GLY A 259 -8.61 -24.00 -18.29
C GLY A 259 -7.31 -23.32 -17.81
N HIS A 260 -7.41 -22.26 -17.01
CA HIS A 260 -6.27 -21.64 -16.32
C HIS A 260 -6.23 -22.09 -14.86
N GLN A 261 -5.08 -22.56 -14.40
CA GLN A 261 -4.85 -22.76 -12.97
C GLN A 261 -4.36 -21.47 -12.33
N VAL A 262 -5.16 -20.91 -11.43
CA VAL A 262 -4.84 -19.69 -10.69
C VAL A 262 -4.70 -20.02 -9.21
N VAL A 263 -3.59 -19.61 -8.60
CA VAL A 263 -3.35 -19.77 -7.16
C VAL A 263 -3.37 -18.40 -6.52
N ILE A 264 -4.31 -18.18 -5.61
CA ILE A 264 -4.42 -17.00 -4.76
C ILE A 264 -4.49 -17.44 -3.29
N GLY A 265 -4.36 -16.49 -2.37
CA GLY A 265 -4.63 -16.70 -0.95
C GLY A 265 -5.89 -15.95 -0.51
N ALA A 266 -6.21 -16.07 0.77
CA ALA A 266 -7.12 -15.14 1.42
C ALA A 266 -6.55 -14.71 2.77
N SER A 267 -6.71 -13.43 3.07
CA SER A 267 -6.46 -12.87 4.39
C SER A 267 -7.79 -12.80 5.14
N VAL A 268 -7.81 -13.17 6.43
CA VAL A 268 -9.04 -13.20 7.23
C VAL A 268 -8.87 -12.45 8.55
N GLY A 269 -9.76 -11.52 8.84
CA GLY A 269 -9.87 -10.86 10.14
C GLY A 269 -11.08 -11.33 10.93
N VAL A 270 -10.92 -11.62 12.20
CA VAL A 270 -11.98 -12.20 13.05
C VAL A 270 -12.27 -11.30 14.25
N ALA A 271 -13.53 -10.94 14.46
CA ALA A 271 -13.99 -10.28 15.69
C ALA A 271 -15.17 -11.05 16.31
N ALA A 272 -15.21 -11.15 17.64
CA ALA A 272 -16.20 -11.93 18.36
C ALA A 272 -17.11 -11.09 19.25
N ALA A 273 -18.39 -11.47 19.31
CA ALA A 273 -19.33 -10.93 20.27
C ALA A 273 -19.49 -11.88 21.47
N PRO A 274 -19.48 -11.37 22.71
CA PRO A 274 -19.47 -9.95 23.09
C PRO A 274 -18.06 -9.35 23.32
N SER A 275 -16.98 -10.14 23.24
CA SER A 275 -15.63 -9.70 23.68
C SER A 275 -15.11 -8.48 22.93
N ASP A 276 -15.38 -8.43 21.63
CA ASP A 276 -14.92 -7.41 20.71
C ASP A 276 -16.06 -6.47 20.31
N GLY A 277 -17.20 -6.51 20.99
CA GLY A 277 -18.32 -5.60 20.71
C GLY A 277 -19.66 -6.30 20.68
N GLU A 278 -20.71 -5.49 20.81
CA GLU A 278 -22.10 -5.96 20.78
C GLU A 278 -22.92 -5.35 19.64
N ASP A 279 -22.31 -4.46 18.85
CA ASP A 279 -22.91 -3.80 17.69
C ASP A 279 -22.31 -4.32 16.37
N ALA A 280 -23.13 -4.34 15.32
CA ALA A 280 -22.75 -4.86 14.02
C ALA A 280 -21.62 -4.05 13.36
N ASP A 281 -21.67 -2.71 13.43
CA ASP A 281 -20.67 -1.84 12.83
C ASP A 281 -19.35 -1.90 13.63
N GLU A 282 -19.43 -2.01 14.95
CA GLU A 282 -18.25 -2.18 15.81
C GLU A 282 -17.51 -3.49 15.50
N LEU A 283 -18.23 -4.61 15.37
CA LEU A 283 -17.64 -5.91 15.06
C LEU A 283 -17.06 -5.95 13.65
N LEU A 284 -17.77 -5.39 12.65
CA LEU A 284 -17.25 -5.27 11.29
C LEU A 284 -15.97 -4.46 11.24
N LYS A 285 -15.94 -3.31 11.93
CA LYS A 285 -14.74 -2.46 12.02
C LYS A 285 -13.56 -3.21 12.63
N LYS A 286 -13.78 -3.95 13.72
CA LYS A 286 -12.71 -4.70 14.40
C LYS A 286 -12.24 -5.91 13.60
N ALA A 287 -13.15 -6.59 12.90
CA ALA A 287 -12.79 -7.66 11.97
C ALA A 287 -11.95 -7.12 10.80
N ASP A 288 -12.29 -5.95 10.25
CA ASP A 288 -11.49 -5.27 9.21
C ASP A 288 -10.08 -4.91 9.70
N MET A 289 -9.94 -4.46 10.95
CA MET A 289 -8.63 -4.18 11.54
C MET A 289 -7.77 -5.44 11.71
N ALA A 290 -8.39 -6.54 12.12
CA ALA A 290 -7.71 -7.84 12.19
C ALA A 290 -7.33 -8.35 10.79
N LEU A 291 -8.16 -8.10 9.78
CA LEU A 291 -7.90 -8.42 8.38
C LEU A 291 -6.69 -7.64 7.85
N TYR A 292 -6.60 -6.35 8.19
CA TYR A 292 -5.43 -5.53 7.86
C TYR A 292 -4.15 -6.11 8.47
N ARG A 293 -4.19 -6.57 9.73
CA ARG A 293 -3.04 -7.23 10.37
C ARG A 293 -2.64 -8.50 9.62
N ALA A 294 -3.60 -9.33 9.23
CA ALA A 294 -3.34 -10.52 8.41
C ALA A 294 -2.64 -10.18 7.08
N LYS A 295 -3.03 -9.07 6.45
CA LYS A 295 -2.36 -8.59 5.23
C LYS A 295 -0.94 -8.08 5.48
N ALA A 296 -0.71 -7.42 6.61
CA ALA A 296 0.59 -6.88 7.00
C ALA A 296 1.60 -7.97 7.38
N ASP A 297 1.15 -9.04 8.03
CA ASP A 297 1.99 -10.17 8.47
C ASP A 297 2.30 -11.18 7.35
N GLY A 298 2.06 -10.81 6.08
CA GLY A 298 2.46 -11.60 4.92
C GLY A 298 1.31 -12.13 4.04
N ARG A 299 0.05 -11.89 4.41
CA ARG A 299 -1.17 -12.42 3.76
C ARG A 299 -1.32 -13.93 3.90
N GLY A 300 -2.41 -14.51 3.39
CA GLY A 300 -2.65 -15.96 3.44
C GLY A 300 -2.79 -16.50 4.87
N ALA A 301 -3.25 -15.66 5.80
CA ALA A 301 -3.36 -15.96 7.22
C ALA A 301 -4.67 -15.39 7.79
N PHE A 302 -4.97 -15.77 9.03
CA PHE A 302 -6.07 -15.18 9.78
C PHE A 302 -5.59 -14.60 11.10
N HIS A 303 -6.20 -13.50 11.54
CA HIS A 303 -5.95 -12.90 12.85
C HIS A 303 -7.27 -12.59 13.56
N PHE A 304 -7.26 -12.73 14.87
CA PHE A 304 -8.31 -12.20 15.73
C PHE A 304 -8.05 -10.72 16.02
N PHE A 305 -9.10 -9.95 16.25
CA PHE A 305 -8.97 -8.61 16.75
C PHE A 305 -8.30 -8.62 18.13
N GLU A 306 -7.22 -7.86 18.27
CA GLU A 306 -6.60 -7.56 19.55
C GLU A 306 -6.63 -6.05 19.76
N ARG A 307 -6.87 -5.59 20.99
CA ARG A 307 -6.95 -4.14 21.29
C ARG A 307 -5.68 -3.38 20.89
N ALA A 308 -4.51 -4.02 20.99
CA ALA A 308 -3.23 -3.47 20.54
C ALA A 308 -3.21 -3.14 19.04
N MET A 309 -4.04 -3.79 18.22
CA MET A 309 -4.15 -3.51 16.78
C MET A 309 -4.78 -2.13 16.51
N ASP A 310 -5.71 -1.67 17.35
CA ASP A 310 -6.28 -0.31 17.21
C ASP A 310 -5.22 0.75 17.47
N GLU A 311 -4.45 0.58 18.55
CA GLU A 311 -3.36 1.49 18.90
C GLU A 311 -2.29 1.54 17.79
N GLN A 312 -1.93 0.38 17.24
CA GLN A 312 -0.95 0.30 16.15
C GLN A 312 -1.46 0.94 14.86
N LEU A 313 -2.73 0.76 14.50
CA LEU A 313 -3.32 1.37 13.31
C LEU A 313 -3.45 2.89 13.46
N GLN A 314 -3.86 3.38 14.64
CA GLN A 314 -3.90 4.82 14.93
C GLN A 314 -2.50 5.42 14.93
N ALA A 315 -1.51 4.75 15.53
CA ALA A 315 -0.12 5.17 15.52
C ALA A 315 0.43 5.26 14.09
N ARG A 316 0.12 4.27 13.23
CA ARG A 316 0.50 4.28 11.81
C ARG A 316 -0.14 5.43 11.05
N ARG A 317 -1.45 5.67 11.23
CA ARG A 317 -2.16 6.79 10.59
C ARG A 317 -1.59 8.14 11.02
N ALA A 318 -1.31 8.30 12.31
CA ALA A 318 -0.65 9.50 12.81
C ALA A 318 0.73 9.67 12.15
N LEU A 319 1.53 8.60 12.10
CA LEU A 319 2.83 8.62 11.45
C LEU A 319 2.73 8.98 9.96
N GLU A 320 1.71 8.50 9.24
CA GLU A 320 1.48 8.87 7.83
C GLU A 320 1.23 10.36 7.67
N LEU A 321 0.34 10.93 8.50
CA LEU A 321 0.02 12.35 8.47
C LEU A 321 1.24 13.22 8.80
N ASP A 322 2.08 12.76 9.72
CA ASP A 322 3.32 13.44 10.11
C ASP A 322 4.36 13.34 8.97
N LEU A 323 4.50 12.15 8.38
CA LEU A 323 5.44 11.88 7.30
C LEU A 323 5.18 12.75 6.06
N ARG A 324 3.92 12.98 5.69
CA ARG A 324 3.54 13.87 4.59
C ARG A 324 3.98 15.33 4.83
N ARG A 325 4.04 15.77 6.09
CA ARG A 325 4.46 17.12 6.48
C ARG A 325 5.98 17.23 6.64
N ALA A 326 6.64 16.15 7.07
CA ALA A 326 8.06 16.10 7.42
C ALA A 326 9.00 16.63 6.33
N LEU A 327 8.74 16.31 5.05
CA LEU A 327 9.59 16.76 3.94
C LEU A 327 9.58 18.28 3.77
N GLN A 328 8.40 18.91 3.89
CA GLN A 328 8.27 20.37 3.81
C GLN A 328 8.76 21.07 5.07
N ALA A 329 8.66 20.39 6.22
CA ALA A 329 9.11 20.89 7.52
C ALA A 329 10.63 20.75 7.73
N GLY A 330 11.36 20.09 6.82
CA GLY A 330 12.81 19.92 6.93
C GLY A 330 13.24 18.99 8.06
N GLU A 331 12.41 17.99 8.38
CA GLU A 331 12.63 17.07 9.51
C GLU A 331 13.54 15.87 9.15
N PHE A 332 13.93 15.76 7.88
CA PHE A 332 14.84 14.72 7.41
C PHE A 332 16.29 15.19 7.45
N GLU A 333 17.18 14.28 7.83
CA GLU A 333 18.62 14.48 7.82
C GLU A 333 19.32 13.24 7.26
N LEU A 334 20.55 13.43 6.77
CA LEU A 334 21.38 12.34 6.26
C LEU A 334 22.50 12.03 7.24
N PHE A 335 22.56 10.77 7.62
CA PHE A 335 23.73 10.20 8.28
C PHE A 335 24.52 9.43 7.23
N TYR A 336 25.79 9.20 7.51
CA TYR A 336 26.70 8.56 6.58
C TYR A 336 27.48 7.47 7.30
N GLN A 337 27.59 6.30 6.69
CA GLN A 337 28.39 5.20 7.24
C GLN A 337 29.58 4.91 6.33
N PRO A 338 30.83 4.94 6.85
CA PRO A 338 32.03 4.64 6.06
C PRO A 338 32.10 3.18 5.59
N LEU A 339 32.55 3.01 4.35
CA LEU A 339 32.98 1.74 3.78
C LEU A 339 34.51 1.68 3.80
N TYR A 340 35.06 0.64 4.40
CA TYR A 340 36.51 0.46 4.56
C TYR A 340 37.03 -0.59 3.59
N ASN A 341 38.02 -0.23 2.78
CA ASN A 341 38.67 -1.15 1.86
C ASN A 341 39.80 -1.89 2.57
N LEU A 342 39.77 -3.21 2.54
CA LEU A 342 40.72 -4.06 3.24
C LEU A 342 42.10 -4.14 2.58
N GLY A 343 42.19 -3.85 1.27
CA GLY A 343 43.44 -3.82 0.53
C GLY A 343 44.17 -2.48 0.64
N ASP A 344 43.44 -1.37 0.49
CA ASP A 344 43.97 -0.01 0.60
C ASP A 344 44.14 0.43 2.07
N GLU A 345 43.60 -0.33 3.03
CA GLU A 345 43.57 -0.02 4.46
C GLU A 345 43.05 1.39 4.78
N ARG A 346 42.02 1.84 4.06
CA ARG A 346 41.40 3.16 4.24
C ARG A 346 39.91 3.16 3.91
N VAL A 347 39.24 4.22 4.33
CA VAL A 347 37.87 4.52 3.91
C VAL A 347 37.86 4.94 2.44
N THR A 348 37.05 4.24 1.62
CA THR A 348 36.94 4.48 0.17
C THR A 348 35.54 4.89 -0.27
N GLY A 349 34.57 4.87 0.64
CA GLY A 349 33.21 5.32 0.36
C GLY A 349 32.43 5.60 1.63
N CYS A 350 31.27 6.22 1.49
CA CYS A 350 30.28 6.37 2.54
C CYS A 350 28.88 6.11 1.99
N GLU A 351 28.06 5.34 2.71
CA GLU A 351 26.65 5.14 2.41
C GLU A 351 25.81 6.22 3.08
N ALA A 352 24.94 6.88 2.31
CA ALA A 352 23.98 7.86 2.82
C ALA A 352 22.73 7.15 3.35
N LEU A 353 22.47 7.36 4.64
CA LEU A 353 21.41 6.72 5.40
C LEU A 353 20.42 7.78 5.88
N LEU A 354 19.20 7.70 5.36
CA LEU A 354 18.13 8.63 5.71
C LEU A 354 17.73 8.50 7.18
N ARG A 355 17.51 9.64 7.83
CA ARG A 355 17.03 9.74 9.19
C ARG A 355 15.88 10.73 9.28
N TRP A 356 14.92 10.44 10.14
CA TRP A 356 13.80 11.34 10.42
C TRP A 356 13.84 11.76 11.88
N ARG A 357 14.08 13.06 12.10
CA ARG A 357 14.07 13.70 13.41
C ARG A 357 12.71 14.37 13.62
N HIS A 358 11.76 13.60 14.12
CA HIS A 358 10.43 14.09 14.42
C HIS A 358 10.45 14.97 15.69
N PRO A 359 9.72 16.10 15.72
CA PRO A 359 9.72 17.03 16.87
C PRO A 359 9.29 16.37 18.18
N ASP A 360 8.19 15.60 18.17
CA ASP A 360 7.66 14.95 19.39
C ASP A 360 8.22 13.54 19.65
N ARG A 361 8.58 12.78 18.61
CA ARG A 361 9.00 11.37 18.72
C ARG A 361 10.51 11.17 18.76
N GLY A 362 11.30 12.23 18.51
CA GLY A 362 12.74 12.12 18.35
C GLY A 362 13.12 11.39 17.06
N MET A 363 14.11 10.51 17.12
CA MET A 363 14.59 9.77 15.94
C MET A 363 13.66 8.60 15.62
N VAL A 364 12.92 8.71 14.52
CA VAL A 364 12.05 7.65 14.03
C VAL A 364 12.89 6.66 13.20
N SER A 365 12.68 5.36 13.42
CA SER A 365 13.43 4.31 12.74
C SER A 365 13.13 4.29 11.23
N PRO A 366 14.14 4.18 10.36
CA PRO A 366 13.95 3.95 8.93
C PRO A 366 13.05 2.74 8.61
N ALA A 367 13.12 1.69 9.42
CA ALA A 367 12.27 0.50 9.26
C ALA A 367 10.77 0.81 9.44
N ASP A 368 10.42 1.86 10.17
CA ASP A 368 9.02 2.24 10.42
C ASP A 368 8.46 3.15 9.32
N PHE A 369 9.27 4.12 8.85
CA PHE A 369 8.76 5.16 7.94
C PHE A 369 9.08 4.93 6.47
N ILE A 370 10.14 4.17 6.10
CA ILE A 370 10.46 3.91 4.69
C ILE A 370 9.36 3.06 4.03
N PRO A 371 8.90 1.93 4.60
CA PRO A 371 7.82 1.14 3.99
C PRO A 371 6.53 1.96 3.83
N LEU A 372 6.24 2.83 4.80
CA LEU A 372 5.10 3.74 4.74
C LEU A 372 5.26 4.78 3.63
N ALA A 373 6.46 5.36 3.48
CA ALA A 373 6.78 6.29 2.40
C ALA A 373 6.62 5.64 1.02
N GLU A 374 6.98 4.37 0.87
CA GLU A 374 6.80 3.60 -0.36
C GLU A 374 5.32 3.36 -0.67
N GLU A 375 4.54 2.93 0.31
CA GLU A 375 3.11 2.66 0.17
C GLU A 375 2.33 3.90 -0.28
N ILE A 376 2.63 5.06 0.31
CA ILE A 376 1.94 6.32 0.00
C ILE A 376 2.58 7.11 -1.16
N GLY A 377 3.64 6.57 -1.78
CA GLY A 377 4.35 7.19 -2.90
C GLY A 377 5.27 8.37 -2.54
N LEU A 378 5.45 8.69 -1.26
CA LEU A 378 6.34 9.76 -0.79
C LEU A 378 7.83 9.41 -0.96
N ILE A 379 8.17 8.13 -1.13
CA ILE A 379 9.55 7.69 -1.34
C ILE A 379 10.21 8.32 -2.59
N VAL A 380 9.43 8.67 -3.60
CA VAL A 380 9.93 9.30 -4.84
C VAL A 380 10.47 10.72 -4.57
N PRO A 381 9.65 11.69 -4.06
CA PRO A 381 10.17 13.01 -3.72
C PRO A 381 11.20 12.99 -2.60
N LEU A 382 11.09 12.04 -1.66
CA LEU A 382 12.07 11.87 -0.59
C LEU A 382 13.42 11.40 -1.15
N GLY A 383 13.43 10.41 -2.03
CA GLY A 383 14.63 9.92 -2.71
C GLY A 383 15.29 10.97 -3.61
N GLU A 384 14.50 11.84 -4.27
CA GLU A 384 15.05 13.00 -4.97
C GLU A 384 15.79 13.96 -4.03
N TRP A 385 15.19 14.27 -2.87
CA TRP A 385 15.84 15.09 -1.85
C TRP A 385 17.13 14.44 -1.33
N VAL A 386 17.10 13.13 -1.04
CA VAL A 386 18.27 12.36 -0.60
C VAL A 386 19.40 12.44 -1.62
N LEU A 387 19.12 12.15 -2.90
CA LEU A 387 20.13 12.21 -3.97
C LEU A 387 20.79 13.59 -4.06
N ARG A 388 19.99 14.66 -4.04
CA ARG A 388 20.51 16.04 -4.11
C ARG A 388 21.37 16.38 -2.90
N ALA A 389 20.87 16.12 -1.70
CA ALA A 389 21.56 16.44 -0.45
C ALA A 389 22.85 15.62 -0.30
N ALA A 390 22.80 14.32 -0.57
CA ALA A 390 23.94 13.43 -0.48
C ALA A 390 25.03 13.79 -1.50
N CYS A 391 24.66 14.05 -2.77
CA CYS A 391 25.65 14.43 -3.78
C CYS A 391 26.32 15.78 -3.46
N ALA A 392 25.55 16.75 -2.96
CA ALA A 392 26.07 18.05 -2.55
C ALA A 392 27.05 17.95 -1.36
N GLU A 393 26.81 17.01 -0.44
CA GLU A 393 27.74 16.75 0.66
C GLU A 393 29.00 16.02 0.17
N ALA A 394 28.83 14.97 -0.63
CA ALA A 394 29.94 14.16 -1.13
C ALA A 394 30.90 14.92 -2.06
N ALA A 395 30.41 15.96 -2.74
CA ALA A 395 31.24 16.85 -3.55
C ALA A 395 32.32 17.57 -2.73
N LYS A 396 32.16 17.66 -1.40
CA LYS A 396 33.15 18.26 -0.48
C LYS A 396 34.20 17.25 -0.01
N TRP A 397 33.97 15.95 -0.22
CA TRP A 397 34.89 14.89 0.22
C TRP A 397 36.05 14.71 -0.77
N PRO A 398 37.19 14.15 -0.32
CA PRO A 398 38.30 13.81 -1.20
C PRO A 398 37.85 12.96 -2.39
N ASP A 399 38.50 13.17 -3.55
CA ASP A 399 38.09 12.55 -4.83
C ASP A 399 38.08 11.02 -4.84
N TYR A 400 38.84 10.39 -3.94
CA TYR A 400 38.87 8.94 -3.80
C TYR A 400 37.67 8.37 -3.02
N VAL A 401 36.88 9.21 -2.34
CA VAL A 401 35.73 8.78 -1.53
C VAL A 401 34.47 8.77 -2.38
N ARG A 402 33.87 7.59 -2.51
CA ARG A 402 32.58 7.37 -3.18
C ARG A 402 31.40 7.66 -2.25
N LEU A 403 30.26 7.97 -2.85
CA LEU A 403 28.97 8.11 -2.18
C LEU A 403 28.05 6.99 -2.65
N ALA A 404 27.52 6.20 -1.73
CA ALA A 404 26.46 5.23 -1.99
C ALA A 404 25.09 5.78 -1.56
N VAL A 405 24.06 5.58 -2.38
CA VAL A 405 22.67 5.98 -2.09
C VAL A 405 21.72 4.86 -2.46
N ASN A 406 20.90 4.44 -1.49
CA ASN A 406 19.85 3.44 -1.66
C ASN A 406 18.69 3.94 -2.53
N LEU A 407 18.22 3.08 -3.43
CA LEU A 407 17.04 3.32 -4.25
C LEU A 407 15.96 2.29 -3.98
N SER A 408 14.77 2.79 -3.66
CA SER A 408 13.58 1.96 -3.51
C SER A 408 13.10 1.40 -4.87
N PRO A 409 12.54 0.17 -4.92
CA PRO A 409 11.88 -0.35 -6.11
C PRO A 409 10.75 0.55 -6.63
N ALA A 410 10.10 1.31 -5.74
CA ALA A 410 9.05 2.24 -6.14
C ALA A 410 9.58 3.39 -7.00
N GLN A 411 10.85 3.78 -6.85
CA GLN A 411 11.48 4.84 -7.64
C GLN A 411 11.76 4.40 -9.09
N PHE A 412 11.93 3.09 -9.34
CA PHE A 412 12.11 2.54 -10.69
C PHE A 412 10.82 2.61 -11.54
N ARG A 413 9.66 2.77 -10.89
CA ARG A 413 8.39 3.01 -11.60
C ARG A 413 8.28 4.45 -12.12
N ASP A 414 9.05 5.38 -11.55
CA ASP A 414 9.08 6.76 -12.02
C ASP A 414 10.05 6.92 -13.19
N ARG A 415 9.51 7.32 -14.35
CA ARG A 415 10.30 7.64 -15.55
C ARG A 415 11.23 8.85 -15.34
N GLY A 416 11.06 9.59 -14.26
CA GLY A 416 11.89 10.74 -13.87
C GLY A 416 13.24 10.41 -13.23
N LEU A 417 13.50 9.17 -12.79
CA LEU A 417 14.67 8.85 -11.96
C LEU A 417 16.01 9.24 -12.60
N VAL A 418 16.22 8.89 -13.88
CA VAL A 418 17.46 9.22 -14.61
C VAL A 418 17.68 10.74 -14.64
N ARG A 419 16.62 11.52 -14.89
CA ARG A 419 16.69 12.99 -14.89
C ARG A 419 17.02 13.52 -13.50
N THR A 420 16.48 12.92 -12.45
CA THR A 420 16.78 13.28 -11.06
C THR A 420 18.25 13.07 -10.74
N VAL A 421 18.83 11.93 -11.13
CA VAL A 421 20.27 11.65 -10.96
C VAL A 421 21.13 12.64 -11.74
N VAL A 422 20.81 12.88 -13.02
CA VAL A 422 21.51 13.90 -13.84
C VAL A 422 21.47 15.27 -13.17
N SER A 423 20.31 15.68 -12.67
CA SER A 423 20.16 16.97 -12.01
C SER A 423 20.96 17.05 -10.70
N ALA A 424 20.95 16.00 -9.88
CA ALA A 424 21.71 15.96 -8.63
C ALA A 424 23.23 16.05 -8.88
N LEU A 425 23.75 15.30 -9.86
CA LEU A 425 25.16 15.36 -10.26
C LEU A 425 25.52 16.74 -10.82
N ALA A 426 24.70 17.28 -11.72
CA ALA A 426 24.96 18.59 -12.34
C ALA A 426 24.94 19.75 -11.32
N THR A 427 24.02 19.72 -10.36
CA THR A 427 23.90 20.77 -9.34
C THR A 427 24.99 20.67 -8.28
N SER A 428 25.39 19.46 -7.89
CA SER A 428 26.44 19.25 -6.87
C SER A 428 27.86 19.38 -7.42
N GLY A 429 28.05 19.12 -8.72
CA GLY A 429 29.39 18.99 -9.32
C GLY A 429 30.09 17.68 -8.99
N LEU A 430 29.42 16.71 -8.33
CA LEU A 430 29.99 15.40 -8.03
C LEU A 430 30.26 14.63 -9.35
N PRO A 431 31.49 14.16 -9.60
CA PRO A 431 31.77 13.28 -10.73
C PRO A 431 30.90 12.02 -10.68
N ALA A 432 30.26 11.65 -11.79
CA ALA A 432 29.31 10.53 -11.85
C ALA A 432 29.90 9.21 -11.32
N GLN A 433 31.20 8.95 -11.57
CA GLN A 433 31.90 7.73 -11.15
C GLN A 433 32.06 7.61 -9.62
N ARG A 434 31.86 8.72 -8.89
CA ARG A 434 31.85 8.74 -7.42
C ARG A 434 30.48 8.43 -6.83
N LEU A 435 29.40 8.49 -7.60
CA LEU A 435 28.06 8.09 -7.17
C LEU A 435 27.84 6.61 -7.44
N GLU A 436 27.45 5.89 -6.40
CA GLU A 436 27.05 4.49 -6.40
C GLU A 436 25.57 4.42 -6.01
N LEU A 437 24.75 3.80 -6.85
CA LEU A 437 23.33 3.59 -6.59
C LEU A 437 23.14 2.15 -6.14
N GLU A 438 22.58 1.98 -4.95
CA GLU A 438 22.33 0.67 -4.35
C GLU A 438 20.88 0.25 -4.63
N ILE A 439 20.70 -0.97 -5.13
CA ILE A 439 19.39 -1.55 -5.43
C ILE A 439 19.27 -2.93 -4.81
N THR A 440 18.10 -3.25 -4.27
CA THR A 440 17.83 -4.60 -3.77
C THR A 440 17.51 -5.55 -4.93
N GLU A 441 17.63 -6.86 -4.68
CA GLU A 441 17.26 -7.91 -5.65
C GLU A 441 15.82 -7.77 -6.18
N SER A 442 14.91 -7.21 -5.36
CA SER A 442 13.50 -7.05 -5.70
C SER A 442 13.27 -6.14 -6.93
N VAL A 443 14.17 -5.19 -7.20
CA VAL A 443 14.13 -4.35 -8.40
C VAL A 443 14.28 -5.18 -9.67
N LEU A 444 15.09 -6.24 -9.60
CA LEU A 444 15.37 -7.16 -10.70
C LEU A 444 14.23 -8.17 -10.87
N LEU A 445 13.63 -8.64 -9.78
CA LEU A 445 12.49 -9.58 -9.80
C LEU A 445 11.21 -8.99 -10.38
N GLN A 446 11.04 -7.66 -10.32
CA GLN A 446 9.95 -6.98 -11.01
C GLN A 446 10.13 -6.96 -12.55
N ASP A 447 11.22 -7.56 -13.05
CA ASP A 447 11.59 -7.96 -14.42
C ASP A 447 10.73 -7.35 -15.53
N SER A 448 10.80 -6.03 -15.64
CA SER A 448 10.29 -5.32 -16.80
C SER A 448 11.49 -4.88 -17.64
N ALA A 449 11.39 -5.03 -18.96
CA ALA A 449 12.38 -4.48 -19.89
C ALA A 449 12.68 -2.99 -19.63
N ALA A 450 11.74 -2.27 -19.01
CA ALA A 450 11.90 -0.89 -18.57
C ALA A 450 12.93 -0.73 -17.44
N ASN A 451 12.93 -1.58 -16.41
CA ASN A 451 13.90 -1.51 -15.31
C ASN A 451 15.33 -1.73 -15.81
N MET A 452 15.52 -2.74 -16.67
CA MET A 452 16.82 -3.02 -17.28
C MET A 452 17.30 -1.86 -18.16
N THR A 453 16.41 -1.26 -18.95
CA THR A 453 16.74 -0.07 -19.75
C THR A 453 17.17 1.08 -18.85
N MET A 454 16.44 1.34 -17.77
CA MET A 454 16.76 2.39 -16.80
C MET A 454 18.12 2.17 -16.13
N LEU A 455 18.44 0.93 -15.74
CA LEU A 455 19.76 0.60 -15.17
C LEU A 455 20.89 0.85 -16.17
N HIS A 456 20.69 0.51 -17.44
CA HIS A 456 21.65 0.81 -18.50
C HIS A 456 21.79 2.31 -18.75
N ASP A 457 20.69 3.07 -18.74
CA ASP A 457 20.70 4.52 -18.88
C ASP A 457 21.47 5.18 -17.72
N LEU A 458 21.23 4.74 -16.48
CA LEU A 458 21.98 5.19 -15.31
C LEU A 458 23.48 4.89 -15.48
N LYS A 459 23.84 3.66 -15.84
CA LYS A 459 25.25 3.28 -16.04
C LYS A 459 25.91 4.07 -17.19
N ALA A 460 25.14 4.43 -18.23
CA ALA A 460 25.63 5.26 -19.33
C ALA A 460 25.96 6.71 -18.90
N LEU A 461 25.39 7.20 -17.80
CA LEU A 461 25.83 8.46 -17.16
C LEU A 461 27.22 8.35 -16.51
N GLY A 462 27.70 7.13 -16.27
CA GLY A 462 28.96 6.85 -15.60
C GLY A 462 28.83 6.63 -14.09
N VAL A 463 27.62 6.51 -13.55
CA VAL A 463 27.41 6.11 -12.15
C VAL A 463 27.66 4.62 -11.96
N ARG A 464 28.00 4.22 -10.75
CA ARG A 464 28.16 2.81 -10.37
C ARG A 464 26.83 2.25 -9.87
N ILE A 465 26.60 0.97 -10.09
CA ILE A 465 25.43 0.26 -9.60
C ILE A 465 25.90 -0.88 -8.68
N SER A 466 25.40 -0.88 -7.45
CA SER A 466 25.62 -1.92 -6.46
C SER A 466 24.33 -2.69 -6.22
N MET A 467 24.45 -4.00 -6.03
CA MET A 467 23.34 -4.83 -5.57
C MET A 467 23.43 -5.03 -4.07
N ASP A 468 22.36 -4.67 -3.37
CA ASP A 468 22.22 -4.72 -1.93
C ASP A 468 21.44 -5.96 -1.45
N ASP A 469 21.60 -6.31 -0.18
CA ASP A 469 20.96 -7.46 0.50
C ASP A 469 21.15 -8.82 -0.20
N PHE A 470 22.28 -9.05 -0.87
CA PHE A 470 22.46 -10.23 -1.72
C PHE A 470 22.42 -11.53 -0.92
N GLY A 471 21.61 -12.49 -1.38
CA GLY A 471 21.46 -13.83 -0.78
C GLY A 471 20.30 -13.99 0.19
N THR A 472 19.56 -12.92 0.50
CA THR A 472 18.36 -12.98 1.36
C THR A 472 17.06 -13.17 0.58
N GLY A 473 17.12 -13.09 -0.76
CA GLY A 473 15.98 -13.14 -1.67
C GLY A 473 16.05 -14.25 -2.72
N TYR A 474 15.38 -14.02 -3.86
CA TYR A 474 15.42 -14.92 -5.02
C TYR A 474 16.63 -14.56 -5.91
N SER A 475 17.83 -14.90 -5.45
CA SER A 475 19.06 -14.58 -6.19
C SER A 475 19.14 -15.43 -7.47
N SER A 476 18.64 -14.92 -8.59
CA SER A 476 18.90 -15.55 -9.89
C SER A 476 20.25 -15.08 -10.42
N LEU A 477 21.24 -15.98 -10.43
CA LEU A 477 22.54 -15.79 -11.10
C LEU A 477 22.38 -15.32 -12.57
N SER A 478 21.21 -15.55 -13.18
CA SER A 478 20.89 -15.01 -14.50
C SER A 478 20.93 -13.49 -14.56
N TYR A 479 20.54 -12.79 -13.48
CA TYR A 479 20.48 -11.32 -13.45
C TYR A 479 21.87 -10.70 -13.31
N LEU A 480 22.73 -11.32 -12.49
CA LEU A 480 24.16 -10.97 -12.42
C LEU A 480 24.84 -11.10 -13.79
N ARG A 481 24.38 -12.05 -14.62
CA ARG A 481 24.87 -12.19 -15.99
C ARG A 481 24.27 -11.16 -16.95
N SER A 482 23.04 -10.71 -16.74
CA SER A 482 22.35 -9.81 -17.67
C SER A 482 22.69 -8.34 -17.49
N PHE A 483 23.20 -7.94 -16.32
CA PHE A 483 23.57 -6.56 -16.04
C PHE A 483 25.00 -6.47 -15.46
N PRO A 484 25.85 -5.56 -15.95
CA PRO A 484 27.21 -5.41 -15.43
C PRO A 484 27.21 -4.64 -14.10
N PHE A 485 26.99 -5.31 -12.98
CA PHE A 485 27.11 -4.70 -11.65
C PHE A 485 28.56 -4.31 -11.32
N ASP A 486 28.73 -3.23 -10.56
CA ASP A 486 30.05 -2.78 -10.11
C ASP A 486 30.38 -3.35 -8.72
N LYS A 487 29.35 -3.62 -7.91
CA LYS A 487 29.48 -4.12 -6.55
C LYS A 487 28.32 -5.05 -6.14
N ILE A 488 28.61 -5.99 -5.25
CA ILE A 488 27.64 -6.80 -4.50
C ILE A 488 27.88 -6.60 -3.01
N LYS A 489 26.82 -6.30 -2.25
CA LYS A 489 26.84 -6.20 -0.79
C LYS A 489 26.25 -7.48 -0.19
N ILE A 490 27.02 -8.13 0.67
CA ILE A 490 26.64 -9.35 1.39
C ILE A 490 25.92 -8.92 2.66
N ASP A 491 24.66 -9.36 2.78
CA ASP A 491 23.78 -9.00 3.89
C ASP A 491 24.37 -9.37 5.26
N GLN A 492 24.11 -8.52 6.24
CA GLN A 492 24.59 -8.65 7.61
C GLN A 492 24.17 -9.95 8.31
N THR A 493 23.06 -10.59 7.89
CA THR A 493 22.59 -11.84 8.51
C THR A 493 23.61 -12.96 8.37
N PHE A 494 24.29 -13.06 7.22
CA PHE A 494 25.36 -14.04 7.02
C PHE A 494 26.63 -13.66 7.81
N VAL A 495 26.94 -12.37 7.90
CA VAL A 495 28.15 -11.88 8.59
C VAL A 495 28.04 -12.05 10.10
N ARG A 496 26.84 -11.86 10.67
CA ARG A 496 26.60 -12.05 12.10
C ARG A 496 26.95 -13.46 12.55
N ASP A 497 26.57 -14.45 11.75
CA ASP A 497 26.65 -15.87 12.11
C ASP A 497 27.93 -16.55 11.54
N ILE A 498 28.84 -15.80 10.91
CA ILE A 498 30.03 -16.28 10.19
C ILE A 498 30.99 -17.16 11.02
N LEU A 499 31.03 -16.98 12.34
CA LEU A 499 31.95 -17.72 13.22
C LEU A 499 31.34 -19.04 13.71
N ASP A 500 30.01 -19.12 13.78
CA ASP A 500 29.29 -20.20 14.45
C ASP A 500 28.51 -21.09 13.46
N ASP A 501 28.27 -20.60 12.24
CA ASP A 501 27.55 -21.30 11.18
C ASP A 501 28.44 -21.56 9.95
N SER A 502 28.71 -22.84 9.69
CA SER A 502 29.47 -23.26 8.52
C SER A 502 28.76 -22.96 7.20
N ASP A 503 27.42 -22.93 7.21
CA ASP A 503 26.63 -22.65 6.01
C ASP A 503 26.70 -21.16 5.66
N ALA A 504 26.57 -20.27 6.65
CA ALA A 504 26.81 -18.84 6.47
C ALA A 504 28.20 -18.54 5.90
N MET A 505 29.26 -19.17 6.44
CA MET A 505 30.62 -19.05 5.90
C MET A 505 30.72 -19.55 4.45
N ALA A 506 30.08 -20.68 4.13
CA ALA A 506 30.10 -21.24 2.78
C ALA A 506 29.39 -20.32 1.77
N ILE A 507 28.28 -19.71 2.16
CA ILE A 507 27.55 -18.72 1.34
C ILE A 507 28.43 -17.50 1.09
N ILE A 508 29.00 -16.90 2.14
CA ILE A 508 29.90 -15.74 2.02
C ILE A 508 31.03 -16.06 1.04
N LYS A 509 31.71 -17.19 1.23
CA LYS A 509 32.80 -17.60 0.34
C LYS A 509 32.33 -17.74 -1.11
N ALA A 510 31.18 -18.37 -1.35
CA ALA A 510 30.64 -18.51 -2.70
C ALA A 510 30.37 -17.15 -3.37
N VAL A 511 29.85 -16.17 -2.62
CA VAL A 511 29.61 -14.81 -3.13
C VAL A 511 30.93 -14.08 -3.42
N LEU A 512 31.93 -14.22 -2.55
CA LEU A 512 33.27 -13.66 -2.76
C LEU A 512 33.94 -14.25 -4.02
N ASP A 513 33.91 -15.57 -4.17
CA ASP A 513 34.48 -16.27 -5.33
C ASP A 513 33.74 -15.88 -6.63
N LEU A 514 32.42 -15.70 -6.56
CA LEU A 514 31.61 -15.22 -7.69
C LEU A 514 31.97 -13.80 -8.09
N GLY A 515 32.05 -12.88 -7.12
CA GLY A 515 32.44 -11.50 -7.36
C GLY A 515 33.82 -11.40 -8.00
N ALA A 516 34.80 -12.11 -7.45
CA ALA A 516 36.16 -12.19 -8.00
C ALA A 516 36.17 -12.73 -9.44
N SER A 517 35.39 -13.78 -9.73
CA SER A 517 35.31 -14.40 -11.06
C SER A 517 34.66 -13.49 -12.11
N MET A 518 33.76 -12.60 -11.69
CA MET A 518 33.04 -11.68 -12.56
C MET A 518 33.66 -10.27 -12.62
N GLY A 519 34.71 -10.01 -11.82
CA GLY A 519 35.31 -8.68 -11.68
C GLY A 519 34.41 -7.68 -10.95
N ILE A 520 33.52 -8.16 -10.08
CA ILE A 520 32.58 -7.37 -9.29
C ILE A 520 33.16 -7.21 -7.87
N VAL A 521 33.17 -5.99 -7.33
CA VAL A 521 33.64 -5.73 -5.97
C VAL A 521 32.65 -6.30 -4.96
N THR A 522 33.13 -6.93 -3.89
CA THR A 522 32.27 -7.45 -2.83
C THR A 522 32.47 -6.69 -1.52
N THR A 523 31.35 -6.26 -0.93
CA THR A 523 31.32 -5.61 0.38
C THR A 523 30.59 -6.51 1.37
N ALA A 524 31.14 -6.72 2.57
CA ALA A 524 30.43 -7.42 3.65
C ALA A 524 29.89 -6.43 4.68
N GLU A 525 28.60 -6.55 5.02
CA GLU A 525 27.90 -5.64 5.93
C GLU A 525 27.78 -6.18 7.34
N GLY A 526 27.48 -5.30 8.30
CA GLY A 526 27.25 -5.70 9.69
C GLY A 526 28.49 -6.25 10.40
N VAL A 527 29.70 -5.84 10.00
CA VAL A 527 30.93 -6.23 10.71
C VAL A 527 30.99 -5.49 12.05
N GLU A 528 30.96 -6.23 13.16
CA GLU A 528 30.95 -5.66 14.51
C GLU A 528 32.18 -6.05 15.34
N THR A 529 32.87 -7.13 15.00
CA THR A 529 33.98 -7.70 15.79
C THR A 529 35.27 -7.85 14.98
N LEU A 530 36.40 -7.93 15.69
CA LEU A 530 37.71 -8.15 15.09
C LEU A 530 37.81 -9.56 14.48
N GLU A 531 37.12 -10.53 15.09
CA GLU A 531 37.05 -11.91 14.65
C GLU A 531 36.33 -12.03 13.31
N GLN A 532 35.17 -11.36 13.15
CA GLN A 532 34.46 -11.26 11.86
C GLN A 532 35.33 -10.59 10.79
N LEU A 533 36.00 -9.48 11.12
CA LEU A 533 36.93 -8.80 10.22
C LEU A 533 38.02 -9.76 9.71
N ASN A 534 38.67 -10.48 10.63
CA ASN A 534 39.76 -11.38 10.29
C ASN A 534 39.28 -12.57 9.45
N ALA A 535 38.09 -13.09 9.75
CA ALA A 535 37.46 -14.13 8.94
C ALA A 535 37.21 -13.65 7.50
N LEU A 536 36.57 -12.49 7.33
CA LEU A 536 36.29 -11.89 6.02
C LEU A 536 37.57 -11.55 5.23
N ARG A 537 38.58 -11.00 5.91
CA ARG A 537 39.91 -10.75 5.32
C ARG A 537 40.56 -12.06 4.86
N GLY A 538 40.46 -13.12 5.65
CA GLY A 538 40.98 -14.44 5.30
C GLY A 538 40.33 -15.08 4.07
N GLN A 539 39.07 -14.73 3.79
CA GLN A 539 38.34 -15.18 2.60
C GLN A 539 38.52 -14.25 1.38
N GLY A 540 39.29 -13.17 1.50
CA GLY A 540 39.55 -12.25 0.38
C GLY A 540 38.46 -11.21 0.14
N CYS A 541 37.66 -10.87 1.16
CA CYS A 541 36.70 -9.77 1.07
C CYS A 541 37.40 -8.44 0.73
N ALA A 542 36.82 -7.66 -0.19
CA ALA A 542 37.44 -6.43 -0.69
C ALA A 542 37.10 -5.20 0.18
N GLU A 543 35.83 -5.04 0.54
CA GLU A 543 35.33 -3.92 1.34
C GLU A 543 34.49 -4.43 2.50
N ILE A 544 34.45 -3.68 3.59
CA ILE A 544 33.59 -3.98 4.73
C ILE A 544 32.85 -2.73 5.22
N GLN A 545 31.72 -2.96 5.85
CA GLN A 545 30.90 -1.96 6.51
C GLN A 545 30.31 -2.54 7.79
N GLY A 546 30.25 -1.71 8.84
CA GLY A 546 29.64 -2.12 10.10
C GLY A 546 30.13 -1.30 11.28
N TYR A 547 29.57 -1.59 12.46
CA TYR A 547 29.87 -0.83 13.69
C TYR A 547 31.29 -1.00 14.20
N PHE A 548 32.01 -2.04 13.76
CA PHE A 548 33.44 -2.16 13.99
C PHE A 548 34.22 -0.97 13.43
N ILE A 549 33.81 -0.45 12.26
CA ILE A 549 34.43 0.71 11.61
C ILE A 549 33.88 2.00 12.19
N SER A 550 32.56 2.20 12.07
CA SER A 550 31.86 3.36 12.60
C SER A 550 30.36 3.09 12.58
N ARG A 551 29.64 3.69 13.53
CA ARG A 551 28.20 3.87 13.40
C ARG A 551 27.90 4.92 12.32
N PRO A 552 26.70 4.92 11.73
CA PRO A 552 26.22 6.03 10.91
C PRO A 552 26.36 7.33 11.69
N ALA A 553 26.95 8.35 11.08
CA ALA A 553 27.26 9.62 11.73
C ALA A 553 26.88 10.82 10.86
N PRO A 554 26.65 12.02 11.44
CA PRO A 554 26.43 13.23 10.67
C PRO A 554 27.62 13.60 9.79
N ALA A 555 27.37 14.39 8.73
CA ALA A 555 28.40 14.84 7.80
C ALA A 555 29.64 15.47 8.47
N SER A 556 29.46 16.23 9.55
CA SER A 556 30.56 16.89 10.29
C SER A 556 31.49 15.91 11.01
N GLU A 557 31.00 14.72 11.38
CA GLU A 557 31.82 13.65 11.93
C GLU A 557 32.56 12.88 10.83
N ILE A 558 31.90 12.63 9.70
CA ILE A 558 32.55 12.04 8.52
C ILE A 558 33.66 12.93 7.98
N ALA A 559 33.44 14.25 7.89
CA ALA A 559 34.47 15.18 7.45
C ALA A 559 35.73 15.09 8.32
N ARG A 560 35.57 14.99 9.65
CA ARG A 560 36.69 14.77 10.58
C ARG A 560 37.38 13.42 10.37
N LEU A 561 36.59 12.35 10.18
CA LEU A 561 37.12 11.01 9.92
C LEU A 561 37.90 10.93 8.60
N LEU A 562 37.47 11.68 7.58
CA LEU A 562 38.14 11.80 6.29
C LEU A 562 39.32 12.78 6.29
N GLY A 563 39.64 13.43 7.42
CA GLY A 563 40.73 14.39 7.52
C GLY A 563 40.48 15.69 6.76
N ILE A 564 39.21 16.04 6.48
CA ILE A 564 38.82 17.32 5.90
C ILE A 564 38.92 18.38 7.01
N THR A 565 40.11 18.95 7.18
CA THR A 565 40.28 20.14 8.00
C THR A 565 39.80 21.37 7.22
N GLU A 566 39.11 22.30 7.88
CA GLU A 566 38.97 23.67 7.36
C GLU A 566 40.39 24.29 7.32
N SER A 567 41.12 24.07 6.23
CA SER A 567 42.47 24.62 6.09
C SER A 567 42.44 25.91 5.30
N SER A 568 42.65 27.02 6.03
CA SER A 568 43.60 28.05 5.59
C SER A 568 44.79 27.38 4.90
N ALA A 569 45.16 27.89 3.72
CA ALA A 569 46.29 27.43 2.94
C ALA A 569 47.55 27.18 3.80
N ALA A 570 48.05 25.94 3.82
CA ALA A 570 49.46 25.57 3.74
C ALA A 570 49.67 24.07 4.04
N GLU A 571 50.30 23.41 3.06
CA GLU A 571 51.10 22.18 3.13
C GLU A 571 50.45 20.83 3.49
N ALA A 572 50.65 19.91 2.53
CA ALA A 572 50.16 18.55 2.51
C ALA A 572 50.97 17.62 3.43
N ALA A 573 50.26 16.96 4.34
CA ALA A 573 50.49 15.57 4.73
C ALA A 573 49.14 15.02 5.24
N ALA A 574 48.52 14.12 4.47
CA ALA A 574 47.27 13.48 4.84
C ALA A 574 47.48 12.57 6.07
N PRO A 575 46.64 12.63 7.11
CA PRO A 575 46.67 11.63 8.16
C PRO A 575 46.12 10.31 7.59
N ILE A 576 46.99 9.31 7.45
CA ILE A 576 46.62 7.95 7.14
C ILE A 576 45.94 7.36 8.39
N VAL A 577 44.63 7.09 8.34
CA VAL A 577 43.96 6.30 9.39
C VAL A 577 44.27 4.82 9.12
N THR A 578 45.45 4.39 9.57
CA THR A 578 45.84 2.97 9.62
C THR A 578 45.52 2.44 11.02
N PHE A 579 44.77 1.34 11.11
CA PHE A 579 44.57 0.62 12.36
C PHE A 579 45.79 -0.25 12.66
N SER A 580 46.93 0.38 12.99
CA SER A 580 48.10 -0.33 13.50
C SER A 580 48.08 -0.39 15.03
N GLN A 581 47.84 -1.59 15.57
CA GLN A 581 48.09 -2.05 16.94
C GLN A 581 47.38 -1.31 18.09
N ARG A 582 46.15 -1.74 18.40
CA ARG A 582 45.69 -1.80 19.80
C ARG A 582 45.98 -3.19 20.36
N GLU A 583 47.23 -3.42 20.77
CA GLU A 583 47.54 -4.41 21.81
C GLU A 583 48.45 -3.75 22.85
N LYS A 584 47.84 -3.34 23.96
CA LYS A 584 48.21 -3.71 25.35
C LYS A 584 47.39 -2.89 26.34
N GLY A 585 46.42 -3.56 26.97
CA GLY A 585 45.92 -3.24 28.32
C GLY A 585 45.17 -1.93 28.48
N GLY A 586 43.87 -1.94 28.20
CA GLY A 586 42.91 -0.96 28.70
C GLY A 586 41.49 -1.53 28.56
N PRO A 587 40.60 -1.40 29.57
CA PRO A 587 39.28 -2.02 29.49
C PRO A 587 38.49 -1.43 28.32
N ALA A 588 37.71 -2.29 27.66
CA ALA A 588 36.71 -1.88 26.68
C ALA A 588 35.78 -0.80 27.29
N PRO A 589 35.30 0.19 26.52
CA PRO A 589 34.32 1.14 27.02
C PRO A 589 33.07 0.38 27.46
N GLN A 590 32.85 0.40 28.76
CA GLN A 590 31.73 -0.24 29.44
C GLN A 590 30.43 0.45 29.00
N ALA A 591 29.51 -0.36 28.48
CA ALA A 591 28.06 -0.21 28.43
C ALA A 591 27.48 1.20 28.69
N TRP A 592 26.84 1.78 27.66
CA TRP A 592 25.69 2.69 27.85
C TRP A 592 24.40 1.89 27.68
N ALA A 593 24.22 0.91 28.56
CA ALA A 593 22.94 0.35 28.91
C ALA A 593 22.73 0.71 30.38
N ASP A 594 21.53 1.20 30.71
CA ASP A 594 21.06 1.66 32.02
C ASP A 594 21.39 3.10 32.42
N GLU A 595 20.67 4.06 31.83
CA GLU A 595 20.17 5.24 32.56
C GLU A 595 18.93 5.80 31.85
N GLY A 596 17.76 5.19 32.11
CA GLY A 596 16.49 5.65 31.53
C GLY A 596 15.23 4.96 32.06
N LEU A 597 15.32 4.18 33.14
CA LEU A 597 14.18 3.44 33.69
C LEU A 597 14.21 3.45 35.22
N GLN A 598 14.18 4.66 35.81
CA GLN A 598 13.75 4.87 37.20
C GLN A 598 13.47 6.36 37.42
N ARG A 599 12.25 6.82 37.09
CA ARG A 599 11.57 7.99 37.69
C ARG A 599 10.15 8.17 37.14
N LEU A 600 9.30 7.17 37.36
CA LEU A 600 7.84 7.36 37.48
C LEU A 600 7.34 6.38 38.53
N GLY A 601 7.23 6.90 39.75
CA GLY A 601 6.87 6.17 40.96
C GLY A 601 6.81 7.12 42.14
N SER A 602 6.01 8.19 41.99
CA SER A 602 5.43 9.06 43.04
C SER A 602 4.40 9.96 42.37
#